data_AF-A0A3B1DP09-F1
#
_entry.id   AF-A0A3B1DP09-F1
#
_cell.length_a   1.000
_cell.length_b   1.000
_cell.length_c   1.000
_cell.angle_alpha   90.00
_cell.angle_beta   90.00
_cell.angle_gamma   90.00
#
_symmetry.space_group_name_H-M   'P 1'
#
loop_
_entity.id
_entity.type
_entity.pdbx_description
1 polymer ?
#
loop_
_entity_poly.entity_id
_entity_poly.type
_entity_poly.pdbx_seq_one_letter_code
_entity_poly.pdbx_strand_id
1 'polypeptide(L)'
;MTRFTLNHRTPQNPLSAYHLSGIKEHVIGVIAIYSFLNQKTWVSNVDYELFNLLAGHAATAIFSSRLYARSEREFTTIQKLLEFMRVKSTQ
;
A
#
# COMPACT_ATOMS: atom_id res chain seq x y z
N MET A 1 -14.69 -32.30 21.00
CA MET A 1 -16.03 -32.38 20.36
C MET A 1 -16.77 -31.13 20.76
N THR A 2 -17.12 -30.12 19.95
CA THR A 2 -17.27 -29.94 18.49
C THR A 2 -17.39 -28.39 18.38
N ARG A 3 -16.64 -27.61 17.60
CA ARG A 3 -16.61 -27.50 16.14
C ARG A 3 -15.59 -26.39 15.82
N PHE A 4 -14.46 -26.73 15.20
CA PHE A 4 -13.57 -25.75 14.56
C PHE A 4 -14.29 -25.23 13.31
N THR A 5 -15.02 -24.13 13.44
CA THR A 5 -15.54 -23.43 12.26
C THR A 5 -14.36 -22.71 11.60
N LEU A 6 -13.74 -23.37 10.63
CA LEU A 6 -12.94 -22.70 9.60
C LEU A 6 -13.85 -21.65 8.95
N ASN A 7 -13.78 -20.43 9.46
CA ASN A 7 -14.47 -19.30 8.86
C ASN A 7 -13.67 -18.95 7.60
N HIS A 8 -14.20 -19.33 6.44
CA HIS A 8 -13.67 -18.91 5.15
C HIS A 8 -13.80 -17.38 5.04
N ARG A 9 -12.79 -16.65 5.52
CA ARG A 9 -12.71 -15.19 5.44
C ARG A 9 -12.45 -14.80 4.00
N THR A 10 -13.51 -14.50 3.27
CA THR A 10 -13.43 -13.99 1.91
C THR A 10 -12.87 -12.55 1.93
N PRO A 11 -12.16 -12.11 0.87
CA PRO A 11 -11.66 -10.73 0.75
C PRO A 11 -12.74 -9.64 0.88
N GLN A 12 -14.01 -10.03 0.75
CA GLN A 12 -15.17 -9.16 0.61
C GLN A 12 -15.74 -8.65 1.94
N ASN A 13 -15.29 -9.18 3.09
CA ASN A 13 -15.82 -8.73 4.39
C ASN A 13 -14.72 -8.63 5.47
N PRO A 14 -13.99 -7.50 5.52
CA PRO A 14 -12.99 -7.27 6.57
C PRO A 14 -13.66 -6.93 7.90
N LEU A 15 -13.01 -7.26 9.01
CA LEU A 15 -13.46 -6.90 10.36
C LEU A 15 -13.34 -5.39 10.61
N SER A 16 -12.39 -4.71 9.96
CA SER A 16 -12.22 -3.25 9.99
C SER A 16 -11.41 -2.79 8.79
N ALA A 17 -11.71 -1.60 8.26
CA ALA A 17 -11.02 -0.98 7.13
C ALA A 17 -10.51 0.42 7.52
N TYR A 18 -9.27 0.73 7.17
CA TYR A 18 -8.60 2.00 7.48
C TYR A 18 -8.04 2.62 6.21
N HIS A 19 -8.26 3.91 6.00
CA HIS A 19 -7.79 4.61 4.81
C HIS A 19 -6.31 4.94 4.89
N LEU A 20 -5.56 4.68 3.82
CA LEU A 20 -4.22 5.25 3.62
C LEU A 20 -4.38 6.58 2.89
N SER A 21 -4.32 7.68 3.64
CA SER A 21 -4.36 9.04 3.10
C SER A 21 -2.94 9.60 2.94
N GLY A 22 -2.60 10.00 1.72
CA GLY A 22 -1.32 10.65 1.42
C GLY A 22 -1.34 12.16 1.66
N ILE A 23 -0.22 12.81 1.36
CA ILE A 23 -0.09 14.28 1.39
C ILE A 23 -1.09 14.89 0.39
N LYS A 24 -1.90 15.87 0.83
CA LYS A 24 -3.05 16.49 0.12
C LYS A 24 -4.37 15.71 0.11
N GLU A 25 -4.64 14.89 1.14
CA GLU A 25 -5.93 14.17 1.34
C GLU A 25 -6.32 13.20 0.22
N HIS A 26 -5.38 12.82 -0.66
CA HIS A 26 -5.65 11.81 -1.67
C HIS A 26 -5.56 10.41 -1.05
N VAL A 27 -6.65 9.64 -1.11
CA VAL A 27 -6.68 8.25 -0.67
C VAL A 27 -5.89 7.39 -1.66
N ILE A 28 -4.78 6.81 -1.19
CA ILE A 28 -3.88 5.99 -2.03
C ILE A 28 -4.08 4.48 -1.85
N GLY A 29 -4.85 4.07 -0.85
CA GLY A 29 -5.19 2.67 -0.57
C GLY A 29 -6.02 2.48 0.70
N VAL A 30 -6.29 1.22 1.04
CA VAL A 30 -7.03 0.79 2.25
C VAL A 30 -6.28 -0.34 2.94
N ILE A 31 -6.17 -0.28 4.28
CA ILE A 31 -5.75 -1.40 5.13
C ILE A 31 -7.01 -2.15 5.57
N ALA A 32 -7.08 -3.43 5.23
CA ALA A 32 -8.18 -4.31 5.63
C ALA A 32 -7.70 -5.32 6.68
N ILE A 33 -8.34 -5.33 7.85
CA ILE A 33 -8.04 -6.28 8.92
C ILE A 33 -9.01 -7.45 8.84
N TYR A 34 -8.48 -8.65 8.63
CA TYR A 34 -9.29 -9.87 8.52
C TYR A 34 -9.25 -10.73 9.79
N SER A 35 -8.34 -10.47 10.72
CA SER A 35 -8.09 -11.33 11.89
C SER A 35 -7.58 -10.53 13.07
N PHE A 36 -8.06 -10.86 14.27
CA PHE A 36 -7.34 -10.57 15.51
C PHE A 36 -6.79 -11.88 16.11
N LEU A 37 -5.74 -11.79 16.92
CA LEU A 37 -5.27 -12.93 17.70
C LEU A 37 -6.41 -13.47 18.58
N ASN A 38 -6.47 -14.79 18.78
CA ASN A 38 -7.54 -15.46 19.55
C ASN A 38 -7.74 -14.91 20.98
N GLN A 39 -6.78 -14.16 21.50
CA GLN A 39 -6.78 -13.57 22.85
C GLN A 39 -7.45 -12.18 22.91
N LYS A 40 -7.83 -11.60 21.76
CA LYS A 40 -8.42 -10.26 21.67
C LYS A 40 -9.80 -10.35 21.00
N THR A 41 -10.85 -10.28 21.80
CA THR A 41 -12.25 -10.38 21.34
C THR A 41 -12.81 -9.07 20.77
N TRP A 42 -12.16 -7.94 21.02
CA TRP A 42 -12.65 -6.60 20.63
C TRP A 42 -11.50 -5.68 20.20
N VAL A 43 -11.79 -4.81 19.24
CA VAL A 43 -10.88 -3.72 18.83
C VAL A 43 -10.97 -2.61 19.86
N SER A 44 -9.85 -2.23 20.47
CA SER A 44 -9.82 -1.11 21.41
C SER A 44 -9.57 0.21 20.69
N ASN A 45 -9.89 1.33 21.34
CA ASN A 45 -9.60 2.66 20.79
C ASN A 45 -8.10 2.87 20.47
N VAL A 46 -7.23 2.20 21.23
CA VAL A 46 -5.78 2.20 20.99
C VAL A 46 -5.43 1.49 19.68
N ASP A 47 -6.14 0.43 19.32
CA ASP A 47 -5.93 -0.26 18.04
C ASP A 47 -6.31 0.65 16.87
N TYR A 48 -7.41 1.41 16.99
CA TYR A 48 -7.82 2.38 15.96
C TYR A 48 -6.74 3.44 15.72
N GLU A 49 -6.24 4.07 16.79
CA GLU A 49 -5.16 5.06 16.68
C GLU A 49 -3.89 4.45 16.11
N LEU A 50 -3.52 3.23 16.54
CA LEU A 50 -2.33 2.54 16.01
C LEU A 50 -2.44 2.29 14.51
N PHE A 51 -3.58 1.79 14.04
CA PHE A 51 -3.79 1.53 12.60
C PHE A 51 -3.89 2.82 11.80
N ASN A 52 -4.46 3.88 12.37
CA ASN A 52 -4.52 5.20 11.73
C ASN A 52 -3.11 5.81 11.57
N LEU A 53 -2.28 5.76 12.61
CA LEU A 53 -0.88 6.19 12.56
C LEU A 53 -0.08 5.35 11.56
N LEU A 54 -0.25 4.03 11.58
CA LEU A 54 0.37 3.13 10.62
C LEU A 54 -0.04 3.47 9.18
N ALA A 55 -1.33 3.71 8.95
CA ALA A 55 -1.85 4.07 7.63
C ALA A 55 -1.25 5.39 7.12
N GLY A 56 -1.06 6.40 7.98
CA GLY A 56 -0.40 7.66 7.61
C GLY A 56 1.06 7.49 7.18
N HIS A 57 1.83 6.70 7.93
CA HIS A 57 3.23 6.41 7.57
C HIS A 57 3.33 5.53 6.32
N ALA A 58 2.54 4.46 6.24
CA ALA A 58 2.49 3.58 5.10
C ALA A 58 2.06 4.33 3.83
N ALA A 59 1.14 5.30 3.96
CA ALA A 59 0.72 6.12 2.84
C ALA A 59 1.91 6.90 2.25
N THR A 60 2.66 7.60 3.10
CA THR A 60 3.82 8.38 2.67
C THR A 60 4.91 7.52 2.04
N ALA A 61 5.18 6.33 2.62
CA ALA A 61 6.17 5.40 2.08
C ALA A 61 5.76 4.87 0.70
N ILE A 62 4.53 4.36 0.56
CA ILE A 62 4.00 3.85 -0.71
C ILE A 62 3.97 4.95 -1.77
N PHE A 63 3.52 6.16 -1.41
CA PHE A 63 3.49 7.30 -2.31
C PHE A 63 4.88 7.67 -2.81
N SER A 64 5.86 7.77 -1.91
CA SER A 64 7.25 8.06 -2.24
C SER A 64 7.86 7.00 -3.15
N SER A 65 7.63 5.71 -2.87
CA SER A 65 8.11 4.61 -3.71
C SER A 65 7.52 4.64 -5.11
N ARG A 66 6.23 4.98 -5.25
CA ARG A 66 5.57 5.12 -6.56
C ARG A 66 6.12 6.31 -7.35
N LEU A 67 6.34 7.45 -6.69
CA LEU A 67 6.95 8.63 -7.32
C LEU A 67 8.38 8.33 -7.79
N TYR A 68 9.17 7.67 -6.95
CA TYR A 68 10.52 7.27 -7.30
C TYR A 68 10.56 6.31 -8.50
N ALA A 69 9.76 5.25 -8.47
CA ALA A 69 9.69 4.28 -9.57
C ALA A 69 9.22 4.91 -10.88
N ARG A 70 8.35 5.93 -10.82
CA ARG A 70 7.94 6.71 -11.99
C ARG A 70 9.08 7.56 -12.52
N SER A 71 9.76 8.29 -11.63
CA SER A 71 10.92 9.11 -11.97
C SER A 71 12.02 8.30 -12.67
N GLU A 72 12.35 7.11 -12.17
CA GLU A 72 13.34 6.23 -12.81
C GLU A 72 12.95 5.80 -14.22
N ARG A 73 11.66 5.50 -14.46
CA ARG A 73 11.19 5.10 -15.80
C ARG A 73 11.25 6.27 -16.78
N GLU A 74 10.86 7.46 -16.35
CA GLU A 74 10.95 8.68 -17.15
C GLU A 74 12.41 8.98 -17.50
N PHE A 75 13.30 8.90 -16.50
CA PHE A 75 14.74 9.08 -16.71
C PHE A 75 15.33 8.03 -17.66
N THR A 76 15.02 6.75 -17.46
CA THR A 76 15.47 5.65 -18.33
C THR A 76 15.03 5.86 -19.78
N THR A 77 13.82 6.38 -19.99
CA THR A 77 13.29 6.63 -21.34
C THR A 77 14.08 7.73 -22.04
N ILE A 78 14.40 8.83 -21.34
CA ILE A 78 15.22 9.92 -21.87
C ILE A 78 16.64 9.41 -22.21
N GLN A 79 17.25 8.64 -21.33
CA GLN A 79 18.57 8.05 -21.58
C GLN A 79 18.57 7.17 -22.84
N LYS A 80 17.55 6.32 -23.00
CA LYS A 80 17.38 5.49 -24.20
C LYS A 80 17.22 6.33 -25.47
N LEU A 81 16.48 7.43 -25.42
CA LEU A 81 16.34 8.35 -26.56
C LEU A 81 17.69 8.95 -26.96
N LEU A 82 18.46 9.46 -25.99
CA LEU A 82 19.78 10.05 -26.24
C LEU A 82 20.76 9.01 -26.81
N GLU A 83 20.73 7.79 -26.29
CA GLU A 83 21.52 6.68 -26.80
C GLU A 83 21.18 6.37 -28.27
N PHE A 84 19.89 6.30 -28.61
CA PHE A 84 19.47 6.10 -30.00
C PHE A 84 19.97 7.22 -30.93
N MET A 85 19.91 8.49 -30.49
CA MET A 85 20.43 9.61 -31.28
C MET A 85 21.95 9.54 -31.47
N ARG A 86 22.69 9.13 -30.43
CA ARG A 86 24.15 8.99 -30.49
C ARG A 86 24.59 7.88 -31.46
N VAL A 87 23.88 6.75 -31.47
CA VAL A 87 24.19 5.64 -32.39
C VAL A 87 23.94 6.03 -33.84
N LYS A 88 22.93 6.88 -34.11
CA LYS A 88 22.59 7.33 -35.47
C LYS A 88 23.61 8.30 -36.09
N SER A 89 24.49 8.95 -35.32
CA SER A 89 25.49 9.88 -35.85
C SER A 89 26.86 9.25 -36.13
N THR A 90 27.02 7.95 -35.86
CA THR A 90 28.28 7.20 -36.12
C THR A 90 28.18 6.30 -37.36
N GLN A 91 27.16 6.52 -38.19
CA GLN A 91 27.07 6.03 -39.57
C GLN A 91 26.99 7.21 -40.52
#